data_AF-A0A392RPM7-F1
#
_entry.id   AF-A0A392RPM7-F1
#
_cell.length_a   1.000
_cell.length_b   1.000
_cell.length_c   1.000
_cell.angle_alpha   90.00
_cell.angle_beta   90.00
_cell.angle_gamma   90.00
#
_symmetry.space_group_name_H-M   'P 1'
#
loop_
_entity.id
_entity.type
_entity.pdbx_description
1 polymer ?
#
loop_
_entity_poly.entity_id
_entity_poly.type
_entity_poly.pdbx_seq_one_letter_code
_entity_poly.pdbx_strand_id
1 'polypeptide(L)'
;MSTLMVKELELIEAFRDLNLVCEVTPRSVRLGMLKLTNPFLEEIKECQKKDQKLMEKLVLINEGREIDFEVDENGIINYRGRVCVPDVPGLKKMILEEGHRSGLSIHP
;
A
#
# COMPACT_ATOMS: atom_id res chain seq x y z
N MET A 1 -27.70 23.24 -4.66
CA MET A 1 -28.21 22.11 -3.84
C MET A 1 -27.63 20.78 -4.28
N SER A 2 -27.46 20.52 -5.57
CA SER A 2 -26.84 19.30 -6.11
C SER A 2 -25.40 19.04 -5.66
N THR A 3 -24.55 20.07 -5.56
CA THR A 3 -23.14 19.93 -5.13
C THR A 3 -22.98 19.56 -3.64
N LEU A 4 -23.99 19.84 -2.81
CA LEU A 4 -23.97 19.49 -1.38
C LEU A 4 -24.22 17.98 -1.19
N MET A 5 -25.16 17.42 -1.96
CA MET A 5 -25.50 16.00 -1.91
C MET A 5 -24.37 15.10 -2.43
N VAL A 6 -23.57 15.57 -3.39
CA VAL A 6 -22.41 14.83 -3.91
C VAL A 6 -21.33 14.68 -2.83
N LYS A 7 -21.04 15.75 -2.08
CA LYS A 7 -20.05 15.71 -0.98
C LYS A 7 -20.48 14.83 0.18
N GLU A 8 -21.77 14.80 0.51
CA GLU A 8 -22.30 13.88 1.52
C GLU A 8 -22.18 12.43 1.08
N LEU A 9 -22.39 12.14 -0.21
CA LEU A 9 -22.23 10.80 -0.76
C LEU A 9 -20.77 10.33 -0.70
N GLU A 10 -19.82 11.18 -1.12
CA GLU A 10 -18.38 10.91 -1.00
C GLU A 10 -17.96 10.62 0.44
N LEU A 11 -18.51 11.36 1.42
CA LEU A 11 -18.23 11.11 2.83
C LEU A 11 -18.76 9.76 3.31
N ILE A 12 -19.93 9.34 2.83
CA ILE A 12 -20.55 8.06 3.18
C ILE A 12 -19.75 6.90 2.58
N GLU A 13 -19.25 7.05 1.35
CA GLU A 13 -18.38 6.07 0.71
C GLU A 13 -17.06 5.93 1.47
N ALA A 14 -16.39 7.05 1.78
CA ALA A 14 -15.18 7.05 2.59
C ALA A 14 -15.40 6.42 3.98
N PHE A 15 -16.57 6.64 4.60
CA PHE A 15 -16.94 6.04 5.88
C PHE A 15 -17.11 4.52 5.78
N ARG A 16 -17.61 4.00 4.65
CA ARG A 16 -17.70 2.56 4.40
C ARG A 16 -16.31 1.92 4.28
N ASP A 17 -15.37 2.60 3.63
CA ASP A 17 -14.01 2.10 3.38
C ASP A 17 -13.11 2.07 4.62
N LEU A 18 -13.51 2.78 5.69
CA LEU A 18 -12.79 2.82 6.97
C LEU A 18 -12.79 1.48 7.75
N ASN A 19 -13.44 0.42 7.25
CA ASN A 19 -13.48 -0.93 7.86
C ASN A 19 -13.77 -0.90 9.38
N LEU A 20 -14.71 -0.05 9.78
CA LEU A 20 -15.08 0.14 11.19
C LEU A 20 -15.91 -1.05 11.69
N VAL A 21 -15.51 -1.60 12.83
CA VAL A 21 -16.39 -2.44 13.64
C VAL A 21 -17.42 -1.52 14.29
N CYS A 22 -18.70 -1.70 13.94
CA CYS A 22 -19.80 -0.92 14.47
C CYS A 22 -20.67 -1.79 15.40
N GLU A 23 -20.82 -1.36 16.65
CA GLU A 23 -21.71 -1.99 17.61
C GLU A 23 -22.77 -0.96 18.05
N VAL A 24 -24.03 -1.23 17.75
CA VAL A 24 -25.15 -0.38 18.15
C VAL A 24 -25.78 -0.95 19.42
N THR A 25 -25.84 -0.12 20.46
CA THR A 25 -26.55 -0.42 21.70
C THR A 25 -27.76 0.49 21.85
N PRO A 26 -28.75 0.18 22.71
CA PRO A 26 -29.93 1.03 22.91
C PRO A 26 -29.62 2.47 23.38
N ARG A 27 -28.41 2.73 23.88
CA ARG A 27 -28.00 4.05 24.41
C ARG A 27 -26.88 4.73 23.63
N SER A 28 -26.15 4.00 22.79
CA SER A 28 -24.99 4.54 22.08
C SER A 28 -24.56 3.66 20.90
N VAL A 29 -23.78 4.24 19.99
CA VAL A 29 -23.05 3.54 18.94
C VAL A 29 -21.57 3.51 19.33
N ARG A 30 -20.94 2.34 19.21
CA ARG A 30 -19.49 2.15 19.40
C ARG A 30 -18.86 1.85 18.05
N LEU A 31 -17.80 2.57 17.72
CA LEU A 31 -17.01 2.38 16.51
C LEU A 31 -15.60 1.97 16.93
N GLY A 32 -15.08 0.89 16.35
CA GLY A 32 -13.72 0.41 16.57
C GLY A 32 -12.99 0.22 15.24
N MET A 33 -11.72 0.57 15.19
CA MET A 33 -10.87 0.36 14.02
C MET A 33 -9.54 -0.23 14.45
N LEU A 34 -9.16 -1.37 13.87
CA LEU A 34 -7.82 -1.93 14.00
C LEU A 34 -7.12 -1.81 12.66
N LYS A 35 -6.10 -0.96 12.59
CA LYS A 35 -5.25 -0.82 11.40
C LYS A 35 -3.93 -1.52 11.67
N LEU A 36 -3.67 -2.62 10.97
CA LEU A 36 -2.34 -3.23 10.93
C LEU A 36 -1.53 -2.48 9.88
N THR A 37 -0.53 -1.70 10.32
CA THR A 37 0.41 -1.00 9.44
C THR A 37 1.75 -1.69 9.50
N ASN A 38 2.33 -2.03 8.35
CA ASN A 38 3.72 -2.45 8.26
C ASN A 38 4.53 -1.33 7.57
N PRO A 39 5.58 -0.77 8.22
CA PRO A 39 6.43 0.28 7.63
C PRO A 39 7.24 -0.20 6.42
N PHE A 40 7.25 -1.51 6.15
CA PHE A 40 8.01 -2.17 5.11
C PHE A 40 7.85 -1.57 3.71
N LEU A 41 6.62 -1.26 3.28
CA LEU A 41 6.38 -0.69 1.95
C LEU A 41 6.92 0.75 1.83
N GLU A 42 6.83 1.55 2.89
CA GLU A 42 7.41 2.90 2.91
C GLU A 42 8.95 2.84 2.86
N GLU A 43 9.57 1.88 3.55
CA GLU A 43 11.02 1.72 3.49
C GLU A 43 11.50 1.29 2.10
N ILE A 44 10.79 0.37 1.44
CA ILE A 44 11.07 0.03 0.05
C ILE A 44 10.97 1.26 -0.83
N LYS A 45 9.89 2.04 -0.73
CA LYS A 45 9.66 3.24 -1.52
C LYS A 45 10.81 4.24 -1.39
N GLU A 46 11.27 4.49 -0.17
CA GLU A 46 12.41 5.38 0.09
C GLU A 46 13.73 4.83 -0.48
N CYS A 47 13.92 3.51 -0.46
CA CYS A 47 15.06 2.88 -1.12
C CYS A 47 14.95 2.90 -2.64
N GLN A 48 13.76 2.75 -3.23
CA GLN A 48 13.55 2.81 -4.68
C GLN A 48 13.96 4.17 -5.24
N LYS A 49 13.63 5.26 -4.53
CA LYS A 49 14.04 6.63 -4.90
C LYS A 49 15.56 6.82 -4.96
N LYS A 50 16.32 5.99 -4.23
CA LYS A 50 17.78 6.03 -4.16
C LYS A 50 18.43 5.04 -5.13
N ASP A 51 17.67 4.11 -5.70
CA ASP A 51 18.17 3.12 -6.64
C ASP A 51 18.19 3.70 -8.06
N GLN A 52 19.40 3.92 -8.60
CA GLN A 52 19.58 4.54 -9.90
C GLN A 52 18.87 3.78 -11.03
N LYS A 53 18.89 2.44 -11.01
CA LYS A 53 18.28 1.63 -12.07
C LYS A 53 16.77 1.76 -12.05
N LEU A 54 16.17 1.80 -10.86
CA LEU A 54 14.73 2.00 -10.72
C LEU A 54 14.32 3.42 -11.11
N MET A 55 15.14 4.43 -10.82
CA MET A 55 14.88 5.79 -11.27
C MET A 55 15.00 5.93 -12.80
N GLU A 56 15.94 5.24 -13.44
CA GLU A 56 16.00 5.15 -14.91
C GLU A 56 14.75 4.47 -15.49
N LYS A 57 14.28 3.38 -14.87
CA LYS A 57 13.02 2.72 -15.25
C LYS A 57 11.82 3.65 -15.08
N LEU A 58 11.77 4.42 -14.00
CA LEU A 58 10.69 5.39 -13.75
C LEU A 58 10.57 6.41 -14.89
N VAL A 59 11.69 6.90 -15.41
CA VAL A 59 11.70 7.79 -16.59
C VAL A 59 11.10 7.08 -17.80
N LEU A 60 11.50 5.84 -18.07
CA LEU A 60 10.99 5.06 -19.21
C LEU A 60 9.50 4.73 -19.09
N ILE A 61 9.00 4.49 -17.86
CA ILE A 61 7.57 4.31 -17.58
C ILE A 61 6.81 5.60 -17.93
N ASN A 62 7.31 6.75 -17.49
CA ASN A 62 6.70 8.06 -17.78
C ASN A 62 6.72 8.40 -19.29
N GLU A 63 7.70 7.89 -20.04
CA GLU A 63 7.76 7.98 -21.50
C GLU A 63 6.85 6.95 -22.21
N GLY A 64 6.21 6.05 -21.48
CA GLY A 64 5.37 4.98 -22.03
C GLY A 64 6.15 3.89 -22.76
N ARG A 65 7.45 3.73 -22.45
CA ARG A 65 8.35 2.76 -23.11
C ARG A 65 8.50 1.44 -22.35
N GLU A 66 8.03 1.39 -21.11
CA GLU A 66 8.01 0.18 -20.28
C GLU A 66 6.56 -0.24 -20.04
N ILE A 67 6.22 -1.45 -20.48
CA ILE A 67 4.86 -2.03 -20.31
C ILE A 67 4.79 -3.03 -19.16
N ASP A 68 5.93 -3.60 -18.78
CA ASP A 68 6.00 -4.58 -17.68
C ASP A 68 6.18 -3.91 -16.32
N PHE A 69 6.60 -2.62 -16.31
CA PHE A 69 6.75 -1.84 -15.10
C PHE A 69 5.61 -0.84 -14.96
N GLU A 70 5.16 -0.65 -13.73
CA GLU A 70 4.09 0.30 -13.39
C GLU A 70 4.39 0.95 -12.04
N VAL A 71 3.80 2.13 -11.81
CA VAL A 71 3.83 2.79 -10.51
C VAL A 71 2.43 2.69 -9.93
N ASP A 72 2.31 2.14 -8.72
CA ASP A 72 1.01 2.02 -8.05
C ASP A 72 0.54 3.34 -7.41
N GLU A 73 -0.66 3.31 -6.82
CA GLU A 73 -1.28 4.43 -6.11
C GLU A 73 -0.43 4.96 -4.93
N ASN A 74 0.45 4.12 -4.38
CA ASN A 74 1.35 4.49 -3.29
C ASN A 74 2.69 5.05 -3.81
N GLY A 75 2.89 5.11 -5.12
CA GLY A 75 4.12 5.59 -5.74
C GLY A 75 5.26 4.56 -5.72
N ILE A 76 4.94 3.27 -5.59
CA ILE A 76 5.92 2.17 -5.59
C ILE A 76 6.02 1.59 -6.99
N ILE A 77 7.25 1.36 -7.45
CA ILE A 77 7.50 0.70 -8.73
C ILE A 77 7.26 -0.80 -8.59
N ASN A 78 6.41 -1.32 -9.46
CA ASN A 78 6.08 -2.73 -9.59
C ASN A 78 6.56 -3.27 -10.95
N TYR A 79 6.91 -4.54 -10.99
CA TYR A 79 7.18 -5.31 -12.20
C TYR A 79 6.14 -6.44 -12.28
N ARG A 80 5.24 -6.38 -13.27
CA ARG A 80 4.15 -7.34 -13.47
C ARG A 80 3.36 -7.62 -12.19
N GLY A 81 2.93 -6.56 -11.50
CA GLY A 81 2.19 -6.65 -10.23
C GLY A 81 3.00 -7.09 -9.02
N ARG A 82 4.35 -7.11 -9.10
CA ARG A 82 5.24 -7.43 -7.97
C ARG A 82 6.11 -6.23 -7.60
N VAL A 83 6.21 -5.95 -6.31
CA VAL A 83 7.04 -4.85 -5.79
C VAL A 83 8.51 -5.04 -6.17
N CYS A 84 9.10 -4.03 -6.80
CA CYS A 84 10.53 -4.01 -7.09
C CYS A 84 11.32 -3.69 -5.82
N VAL A 85 12.08 -4.65 -5.30
CA VAL A 85 12.89 -4.44 -4.09
C VAL A 85 14.33 -4.10 -4.49
N PRO A 86 14.86 -2.91 -4.12
CA PRO A 86 16.26 -2.57 -4.31
C PRO A 86 17.20 -3.56 -3.61
N ASP A 87 18.40 -3.76 -4.14
CA ASP A 87 19.39 -4.66 -3.54
C ASP A 87 20.09 -4.03 -2.32
N VAL A 88 19.33 -3.90 -1.23
CA VAL A 88 19.79 -3.39 0.06
C VAL A 88 19.72 -4.54 1.08
N PRO A 89 20.84 -4.93 1.71
CA PRO A 89 20.86 -6.03 2.68
C PRO A 89 19.83 -5.88 3.81
N GLY A 90 19.60 -4.64 4.27
CA GLY A 90 18.59 -4.32 5.29
C GLY A 90 17.16 -4.68 4.86
N LEU A 91 16.77 -4.32 3.63
CA LEU A 91 15.44 -4.66 3.09
C LEU A 91 15.26 -6.16 2.93
N LYS A 92 16.26 -6.86 2.37
CA LYS A 92 16.21 -8.33 2.23
C LYS A 92 15.99 -9.03 3.57
N LYS A 93 16.73 -8.60 4.59
CA LYS A 93 16.57 -9.14 5.95
C LYS A 93 15.16 -8.88 6.50
N MET A 94 14.67 -7.66 6.36
CA MET A 94 13.32 -7.30 6.81
C MET A 94 12.23 -8.13 6.13
N ILE A 95 12.33 -8.37 4.81
CA ILE A 95 11.40 -9.21 4.03
C ILE A 95 11.37 -10.63 4.57
N LEU A 96 12.54 -11.20 4.79
CA LEU A 96 12.66 -12.58 5.25
C LEU A 96 12.12 -12.74 6.68
N GLU A 97 12.42 -11.79 7.56
CA GLU A 97 11.90 -11.78 8.93
C GLU A 97 10.38 -11.63 8.97
N GLU A 98 9.81 -10.73 8.16
CA GLU A 98 8.36 -10.55 8.05
C GLU A 98 7.70 -11.80 7.46
N GLY A 99 8.26 -12.36 6.39
CA GLY A 99 7.77 -13.60 5.78
C GLY A 99 7.79 -14.78 6.75
N HIS A 100 8.84 -14.91 7.58
CA HIS A 100 8.94 -15.91 8.63
C HIS A 100 7.90 -15.70 9.74
N ARG A 101 7.66 -14.46 10.16
CA ARG A 101 6.65 -14.14 11.18
C ARG A 101 5.22 -14.29 10.64
N SER A 102 5.04 -14.12 9.34
CA SER A 102 3.74 -14.31 8.71
C SER A 102 3.30 -15.77 8.84
N GLY A 103 2.02 -15.99 9.14
CA GLY A 103 1.40 -17.32 9.12
C GLY A 103 1.34 -17.96 7.71
N LEU A 104 1.94 -17.31 6.71
CA LEU A 104 2.06 -17.76 5.32
C LEU A 104 3.41 -18.42 5.05
N SER A 105 4.24 -18.64 6.07
CA SER A 105 5.48 -19.41 5.93
C SER A 105 5.17 -20.86 5.55
N ILE A 106 5.58 -21.27 4.36
CA ILE A 106 5.52 -22.67 3.92
C ILE A 106 6.88 -23.28 4.22
N HIS A 107 6.97 -23.96 5.36
CA HIS A 107 8.12 -24.81 5.69
C HIS A 107 7.90 -26.20 5.05
N PRO A 108 8.92 -26.81 4.42
CA PRO A 108 8.85 -28.22 3.99
C PRO A 108 8.64 -29.18 5.17
#